data_AF-A0A136M180-F1
#
_entry.id   AF-A0A136M180-F1
#
_cell.length_a   1.000
_cell.length_b   1.000
_cell.length_c   1.000
_cell.angle_alpha   90.00
_cell.angle_beta   90.00
_cell.angle_gamma   90.00
#
_symmetry.space_group_name_H-M   'P 1'
#
loop_
_entity.id
_entity.type
_entity.pdbx_description
1 polymer ?
#
loop_
_entity_poly.entity_id
_entity_poly.type
_entity_poly.pdbx_seq_one_letter_code
_entity_poly.pdbx_strand_id
1 'polypeptide(L)'
;MQVKLLLTKTIRPLIFVAVLFGVTFLLDSCMQFRMSKSEIDHYFENKNPKAVLKNYYVGKRKQTYLINGDSLKPLVIFVHGSPGSLSAFIDFLADTTLLKSVRMISVDRPGFGGANFGYAEPSLKKQSALLKPVLLAHKNNQPVV
;
A
#
# COMPACT_ATOMS: atom_id res chain seq x y z
N MET A 1 10.44 -55.40 -19.67
CA MET A 1 9.21 -54.94 -18.98
C MET A 1 9.51 -54.15 -17.69
N GLN A 2 10.44 -54.61 -16.84
CA GLN A 2 10.83 -53.97 -15.57
C GLN A 2 11.36 -52.52 -15.69
N VAL A 3 12.21 -52.23 -16.69
CA VAL A 3 12.85 -50.91 -16.87
C VAL A 3 11.86 -49.79 -17.23
N LYS A 4 10.90 -50.03 -18.14
CA LYS A 4 9.85 -49.06 -18.49
C LYS A 4 8.93 -48.75 -17.30
N LEU A 5 8.69 -49.73 -16.44
CA LEU A 5 7.86 -49.58 -15.23
C LEU A 5 8.60 -48.76 -14.16
N LEU A 6 9.91 -48.95 -14.01
CA LEU A 6 10.75 -48.12 -13.14
C LEU A 6 10.83 -46.66 -13.64
N LEU A 7 11.08 -46.45 -14.93
CA LEU A 7 11.14 -45.10 -15.52
C LEU A 7 9.82 -44.33 -15.35
N THR A 8 8.67 -44.97 -15.56
CA THR A 8 7.36 -44.32 -15.40
C THR A 8 7.01 -44.03 -13.94
N LYS A 9 7.49 -44.84 -12.98
CA LYS A 9 7.36 -44.59 -11.53
C LYS A 9 8.18 -43.39 -11.04
N THR A 10 9.34 -43.13 -11.62
CA THR A 10 10.19 -41.97 -11.25
C THR A 10 9.87 -40.70 -12.04
N ILE A 11 9.42 -40.80 -13.30
CA ILE A 11 9.11 -39.63 -14.12
C ILE A 11 7.80 -38.93 -13.68
N ARG A 12 6.76 -39.67 -13.30
CA ARG A 12 5.49 -39.08 -12.83
C ARG A 12 5.63 -38.14 -11.61
N PRO A 13 6.33 -38.50 -10.52
CA PRO A 13 6.52 -37.59 -9.40
C PRO A 13 7.39 -36.39 -9.78
N LEU A 14 8.38 -36.54 -10.68
CA LEU A 14 9.18 -35.44 -11.20
C LEU A 14 8.34 -34.42 -11.98
N ILE A 15 7.43 -34.89 -12.84
CA ILE A 15 6.48 -34.02 -13.55
C ILE A 15 5.55 -33.33 -12.54
N PHE A 16 5.05 -34.06 -11.54
CA PHE A 16 4.18 -33.48 -10.51
C PHE A 16 4.89 -32.38 -9.70
N VAL A 17 6.13 -32.60 -9.28
CA VAL A 17 6.96 -31.59 -8.59
C VAL A 17 7.23 -30.40 -9.49
N ALA A 18 7.56 -30.61 -10.77
CA ALA A 18 7.78 -29.53 -11.73
C ALA A 18 6.51 -28.70 -11.97
N VAL A 19 5.34 -29.35 -12.06
CA VAL A 19 4.05 -28.67 -12.18
C VAL A 19 3.73 -27.89 -10.90
N LEU A 20 3.92 -28.48 -9.72
CA LEU A 20 3.70 -27.80 -8.44
C LEU A 20 4.61 -26.57 -8.31
N PHE A 21 5.89 -26.71 -8.64
CA PHE A 21 6.84 -25.61 -8.64
C PHE A 21 6.43 -24.54 -9.67
N GLY A 22 6.08 -24.92 -10.90
CA GLY A 22 5.57 -24.00 -11.92
C GLY A 22 4.33 -23.23 -11.48
N VAL A 23 3.39 -23.88 -10.79
CA VAL A 23 2.21 -23.22 -10.20
C VAL A 23 2.60 -22.20 -9.14
N THR A 24 3.56 -22.50 -8.26
CA THR A 24 4.00 -21.54 -7.23
C THR A 24 4.61 -20.25 -7.83
N PHE A 25 5.39 -20.36 -8.91
CA PHE A 25 5.94 -19.18 -9.60
C PHE A 25 4.87 -18.30 -10.26
N LEU A 26 3.74 -18.89 -10.65
CA LEU A 26 2.62 -18.15 -11.24
C LEU A 26 1.78 -17.40 -10.18
N LEU A 27 1.88 -17.77 -8.89
CA LEU A 27 1.08 -17.19 -7.82
C LEU A 27 1.69 -15.92 -7.19
N ASP A 28 3.01 -15.69 -7.32
CA ASP A 28 3.70 -14.52 -6.75
C ASP A 28 3.17 -13.17 -7.29
N SER A 29 2.64 -13.16 -8.51
CA SER A 29 2.14 -11.92 -9.15
C SER A 29 0.74 -11.49 -8.71
N CYS A 30 0.02 -12.30 -7.93
CA CYS A 30 -1.38 -12.05 -7.56
C CYS A 30 -1.58 -11.32 -6.22
N MET A 31 -0.55 -11.19 -5.37
CA MET A 31 -0.68 -10.53 -4.06
C MET A 31 -0.22 -9.07 -4.10
N GLN A 32 -1.05 -8.18 -4.65
CA GLN A 32 -0.79 -6.74 -4.59
C GLN A 32 -1.32 -6.15 -3.28
N PHE A 33 -0.43 -5.71 -2.38
CA PHE A 33 -0.78 -5.04 -1.12
C PHE A 33 -1.21 -3.57 -1.31
N ARG A 34 -2.10 -3.31 -2.28
CA ARG A 34 -2.59 -1.96 -2.63
C ARG A 34 -4.00 -1.99 -3.18
N MET A 35 -4.72 -0.89 -2.97
CA MET A 35 -5.97 -0.60 -3.65
C MET A 35 -5.72 0.35 -4.83
N SER A 36 -6.42 0.12 -5.93
CA SER A 36 -6.58 1.04 -7.06
C SER A 36 -7.46 2.23 -6.67
N LYS A 37 -7.46 3.28 -7.50
CA LYS A 37 -8.32 4.45 -7.28
C LYS A 37 -9.80 4.06 -7.24
N SER A 38 -10.25 3.20 -8.15
CA SER A 38 -11.64 2.75 -8.18
C SER A 38 -12.03 1.97 -6.93
N GLU A 39 -11.14 1.14 -6.40
CA GLU A 39 -11.40 0.41 -5.15
C GLU A 39 -11.48 1.37 -3.96
N ILE A 40 -10.61 2.39 -3.91
CA ILE A 40 -10.67 3.44 -2.88
C ILE A 40 -11.99 4.24 -2.99
N ASP A 41 -12.34 4.68 -4.19
CA ASP A 41 -13.56 5.45 -4.42
C ASP A 41 -14.81 4.64 -4.00
N HIS A 42 -14.85 3.36 -4.37
CA HIS A 42 -15.93 2.43 -3.99
C HIS A 42 -15.97 2.21 -2.47
N TYR A 43 -14.80 2.02 -1.82
CA TYR A 43 -14.72 1.85 -0.38
C TYR A 43 -15.31 3.04 0.39
N PHE A 44 -15.13 4.27 -0.10
CA PHE A 44 -15.68 5.49 0.51
C PHE A 44 -17.07 5.90 -0.03
N GLU A 45 -17.66 5.17 -0.98
CA GLU A 45 -18.90 5.55 -1.65
C GLU A 45 -20.06 5.84 -0.68
N ASN A 46 -20.20 4.95 0.31
CA ASN A 46 -21.25 5.01 1.35
C ASN A 46 -20.75 5.54 2.69
N LYS A 47 -19.56 6.16 2.74
CA LYS A 47 -18.95 6.68 3.97
C LYS A 47 -19.05 8.20 4.01
N ASN A 48 -19.25 8.76 5.20
CA ASN A 48 -19.28 10.20 5.42
C ASN A 48 -18.52 10.57 6.71
N PRO A 49 -17.47 11.42 6.64
CA PRO A 49 -16.91 12.05 5.45
C PRO A 49 -16.08 11.08 4.59
N LYS A 50 -15.97 11.38 3.29
CA LYS A 50 -15.15 10.61 2.33
C LYS A 50 -13.69 11.06 2.40
N ALA A 51 -12.76 10.10 2.44
CA ALA A 51 -11.35 10.43 2.27
C ALA A 51 -11.06 10.82 0.82
N VAL A 52 -10.06 11.70 0.65
CA VAL A 52 -9.65 12.19 -0.67
C VAL A 52 -8.26 11.66 -1.01
N LEU A 53 -8.14 10.98 -2.15
CA LEU A 53 -6.84 10.55 -2.68
C LEU A 53 -6.14 11.74 -3.34
N LYS A 54 -4.91 12.02 -2.91
CA LYS A 54 -4.09 13.14 -3.39
C LYS A 54 -2.70 12.67 -3.77
N ASN A 55 -2.08 13.46 -4.64
CA ASN A 55 -0.71 13.24 -5.09
C ASN A 55 0.07 14.55 -5.06
N TYR A 56 1.39 14.44 -4.91
CA TYR A 56 2.32 15.55 -5.11
C TYR A 56 3.65 15.01 -5.64
N TYR A 57 4.53 15.91 -6.07
CA TYR A 57 5.84 15.56 -6.60
C TYR A 57 6.96 16.22 -5.82
N VAL A 58 8.05 15.48 -5.62
CA VAL A 58 9.33 16.00 -5.15
C VAL A 58 10.37 15.65 -6.20
N GLY A 59 10.77 16.65 -7.00
CA GLY A 59 11.50 16.42 -8.23
C GLY A 59 10.70 15.53 -9.18
N LYS A 60 11.30 14.41 -9.62
CA LYS A 60 10.65 13.43 -10.51
C LYS A 60 9.86 12.34 -9.77
N ARG A 61 9.89 12.34 -8.43
CA ARG A 61 9.23 11.30 -7.63
C ARG A 61 7.81 11.73 -7.24
N LYS A 62 6.83 10.93 -7.64
CA LYS A 62 5.43 11.00 -7.22
C LYS A 62 5.28 10.44 -5.81
N GLN A 63 4.57 11.18 -4.97
CA GLN A 63 4.10 10.74 -3.66
C GLN A 63 2.56 10.72 -3.69
N THR A 64 1.97 9.76 -2.97
CA THR A 64 0.52 9.50 -2.96
C THR A 64 0.06 9.38 -1.52
N TYR A 65 -1.09 9.95 -1.19
CA TYR A 65 -1.65 9.88 0.16
C TYR A 65 -3.18 9.98 0.14
N LEU A 66 -3.84 9.36 1.11
CA LEU A 66 -5.24 9.60 1.45
C LEU A 66 -5.32 10.58 2.61
N ILE A 67 -6.35 11.43 2.61
CA ILE A 67 -6.61 12.38 3.68
C ILE A 67 -8.09 12.46 4.04
N ASN A 68 -8.41 12.51 5.33
CA ASN A 68 -9.76 12.75 5.82
C ASN A 68 -9.73 13.55 7.15
N GLY A 69 -10.86 14.14 7.51
CA GLY A 69 -11.04 14.90 8.75
C GLY A 69 -10.79 16.40 8.63
N ASP A 70 -11.21 17.13 9.66
CA ASP A 70 -11.19 18.60 9.71
C ASP A 70 -9.75 19.16 9.78
N SER A 71 -9.44 20.16 8.96
CA SER A 71 -8.14 20.86 8.93
C SER A 71 -7.77 21.59 10.22
N LEU A 72 -8.72 21.81 11.11
CA LEU A 72 -8.51 22.47 12.40
C LEU A 72 -8.14 21.51 13.54
N LYS A 73 -8.11 20.19 13.27
CA LYS A 73 -7.81 19.16 14.27
C LYS A 73 -6.34 18.73 14.23
N PRO A 74 -5.79 18.15 15.33
CA PRO A 74 -4.49 17.49 15.33
C PRO A 74 -4.33 16.51 14.18
N LEU A 75 -3.16 16.50 13.56
CA LEU A 75 -2.86 15.65 12.40
C LEU A 75 -2.23 14.34 12.88
N VAL A 76 -2.79 13.21 12.46
CA VAL A 76 -2.19 11.89 12.58
C VAL A 76 -1.71 11.45 11.19
N ILE A 77 -0.44 11.03 11.09
CA ILE A 77 0.13 10.51 9.83
C ILE A 77 0.50 9.03 9.94
N PHE A 78 -0.16 8.21 9.14
CA PHE A 78 0.11 6.78 9.07
C PHE A 78 1.15 6.46 7.99
N VAL A 79 2.13 5.64 8.35
CA VAL A 79 3.21 5.16 7.47
C VAL A 79 3.21 3.63 7.49
N HIS A 80 3.00 2.98 6.34
CA HIS A 80 2.86 1.53 6.25
C HIS A 80 4.22 0.77 6.27
N GLY A 81 4.16 -0.53 6.58
CA GLY A 81 5.30 -1.47 6.49
C GLY A 81 5.60 -1.98 5.07
N SER A 82 6.52 -2.91 4.92
CA SER A 82 6.85 -3.53 3.62
C SER A 82 6.57 -5.05 3.65
N PRO A 83 5.89 -5.62 2.63
CA PRO A 83 5.12 -4.92 1.59
C PRO A 83 3.85 -4.25 2.16
N GLY A 84 3.36 -3.21 1.50
CA GLY A 84 2.19 -2.46 1.96
C GLY A 84 1.88 -1.24 1.10
N SER A 85 0.81 -0.52 1.46
CA SER A 85 0.41 0.76 0.88
C SER A 85 -0.44 1.57 1.87
N LEU A 86 -0.86 2.77 1.48
CA LEU A 86 -1.78 3.62 2.24
C LEU A 86 -3.09 2.93 2.62
N SER A 87 -3.50 1.87 1.91
CA SER A 87 -4.75 1.15 2.21
C SER A 87 -4.67 0.33 3.48
N ALA A 88 -3.47 0.09 4.03
CA ALA A 88 -3.28 -0.59 5.31
C ALA A 88 -3.97 0.13 6.49
N PHE A 89 -4.25 1.43 6.34
CA PHE A 89 -4.91 2.25 7.36
C PHE A 89 -6.23 2.86 6.88
N ILE A 90 -6.80 2.35 5.78
CA ILE A 90 -8.00 2.94 5.17
C ILE A 90 -9.21 2.96 6.11
N ASP A 91 -9.33 1.94 6.98
CA ASP A 91 -10.40 1.84 7.98
C ASP A 91 -10.32 2.95 9.03
N PHE A 92 -9.11 3.33 9.46
CA PHE A 92 -8.93 4.47 10.37
C PHE A 92 -9.41 5.77 9.73
N LEU A 93 -9.14 5.98 8.44
CA LEU A 93 -9.61 7.15 7.70
C LEU A 93 -11.13 7.16 7.48
N ALA A 94 -11.82 6.06 7.78
CA ALA A 94 -13.29 5.96 7.75
C ALA A 94 -13.94 6.02 9.13
N ASP A 95 -13.17 5.95 10.21
CA ASP A 95 -13.69 5.89 11.57
C ASP A 95 -14.20 7.27 12.02
N THR A 96 -15.53 7.40 12.13
CA THR A 96 -16.17 8.66 12.51
C THR A 96 -15.92 9.06 13.97
N THR A 97 -15.55 8.12 14.85
CA THR A 97 -15.15 8.42 16.22
C THR A 97 -13.78 9.08 16.24
N LEU A 98 -12.82 8.55 15.47
CA LEU A 98 -11.50 9.17 15.33
C LEU A 98 -11.56 10.53 14.62
N LEU A 99 -12.34 10.63 13.55
CA LEU A 99 -12.48 11.86 12.75
C LEU A 99 -13.10 13.04 13.52
N LYS A 100 -13.79 12.80 14.64
CA LYS A 100 -14.25 13.87 15.55
C LYS A 100 -13.08 14.57 16.27
N SER A 101 -11.98 13.85 16.46
CA SER A 101 -10.85 14.28 17.28
C SER A 101 -9.61 14.64 16.46
N VAL A 102 -9.37 13.96 15.33
CA VAL A 102 -8.14 14.11 14.54
C VAL A 102 -8.40 14.20 13.05
N ARG A 103 -7.50 14.88 12.36
CA ARG A 103 -7.30 14.78 10.92
C ARG A 103 -6.34 13.64 10.64
N MET A 104 -6.62 12.83 9.64
CA MET A 104 -5.81 11.65 9.34
C MET A 104 -5.28 11.69 7.92
N ILE A 105 -4.00 11.35 7.76
CA ILE A 105 -3.34 11.10 6.48
C ILE A 105 -2.74 9.71 6.49
N SER A 106 -2.99 8.92 5.44
CA SER A 106 -2.25 7.68 5.19
C SER A 106 -1.43 7.84 3.93
N VAL A 107 -0.11 7.67 4.01
CA VAL A 107 0.82 7.89 2.89
C VAL A 107 1.28 6.56 2.28
N ASP A 108 1.48 6.56 0.96
CA ASP A 108 2.30 5.54 0.32
C ASP A 108 3.78 5.89 0.51
N ARG A 109 4.56 4.94 1.01
CA ARG A 109 6.02 5.07 1.05
C ARG A 109 6.59 5.11 -0.38
N PRO A 110 7.71 5.81 -0.62
CA PRO A 110 8.30 5.88 -1.96
C PRO A 110 8.67 4.50 -2.50
N GLY A 111 8.07 4.14 -3.64
CA GLY A 111 8.21 2.83 -4.29
C GLY A 111 7.05 1.85 -4.05
N PHE A 112 6.07 2.22 -3.22
CA PHE A 112 4.92 1.39 -2.85
C PHE A 112 3.60 2.03 -3.29
N GLY A 113 2.52 1.25 -3.25
CA GLY A 113 1.16 1.71 -3.60
C GLY A 113 1.10 2.46 -4.94
N GLY A 114 0.68 3.72 -4.89
CA GLY A 114 0.65 4.66 -6.01
C GLY A 114 1.86 5.59 -6.14
N ALA A 115 2.86 5.49 -5.26
CA ALA A 115 4.03 6.38 -5.18
C ALA A 115 5.25 5.80 -5.92
N ASN A 116 5.23 5.81 -7.26
CA ASN A 116 6.27 5.20 -8.13
C ASN A 116 6.49 3.70 -7.82
N PHE A 117 5.41 2.91 -7.82
CA PHE A 117 5.44 1.48 -7.53
C PHE A 117 6.57 0.71 -8.23
N GLY A 118 7.27 -0.15 -7.49
CA GLY A 118 8.38 -0.95 -7.99
C GLY A 118 9.76 -0.28 -7.90
N TYR A 119 9.82 1.03 -7.61
CA TYR A 119 11.07 1.78 -7.48
C TYR A 119 11.29 2.23 -6.03
N ALA A 120 11.52 1.27 -5.12
CA ALA A 120 11.74 1.53 -3.70
C ALA A 120 12.93 2.47 -3.44
N GLU A 121 12.76 3.43 -2.54
CA GLU A 121 13.85 4.26 -2.02
C GLU A 121 14.41 3.60 -0.75
N PRO A 122 15.62 3.02 -0.75
CA PRO A 122 16.14 2.30 0.39
C PRO A 122 16.54 3.21 1.56
N SER A 123 16.86 4.49 1.31
CA SER A 123 17.31 5.39 2.38
C SER A 123 16.13 5.94 3.18
N LEU A 124 16.05 5.57 4.47
CA LEU A 124 15.06 6.14 5.40
C LEU A 124 15.14 7.66 5.49
N LYS A 125 16.35 8.24 5.40
CA LYS A 125 16.56 9.69 5.37
C LYS A 125 15.94 10.34 4.13
N LYS A 126 16.04 9.71 2.96
CA LYS A 126 15.38 10.21 1.75
C LYS A 126 13.87 10.00 1.81
N GLN A 127 13.41 8.86 2.34
CA GLN A 127 11.98 8.62 2.54
C GLN A 127 11.36 9.69 3.47
N SER A 128 12.00 10.01 4.59
CA SER A 128 11.50 11.06 5.50
C SER A 128 11.50 12.45 4.86
N ALA A 129 12.54 12.78 4.08
CA ALA A 129 12.58 14.03 3.32
C ALA A 129 11.46 14.13 2.28
N LEU A 130 11.11 13.02 1.62
CA LEU A 130 10.00 12.95 0.65
C LEU A 130 8.63 13.14 1.31
N LEU A 131 8.46 12.76 2.59
CA LEU A 131 7.22 12.95 3.36
C LEU A 131 7.07 14.36 3.94
N LYS A 132 8.16 15.13 4.08
CA LYS A 132 8.12 16.47 4.66
C LYS A 132 7.09 17.42 4.02
N PRO A 133 6.90 17.46 2.68
CA PRO A 133 5.94 18.37 2.06
C PRO A 133 4.48 18.11 2.47
N VAL A 134 4.06 16.84 2.59
CA VAL A 134 2.68 16.54 3.01
C VAL A 134 2.43 16.95 4.47
N LEU A 135 3.43 16.77 5.34
CA LEU A 135 3.36 17.22 6.73
C LEU A 135 3.23 18.74 6.83
N LEU A 136 4.08 19.48 6.10
CA LEU A 136 4.03 20.95 6.10
C LEU A 136 2.72 21.50 5.50
N ALA A 137 2.17 20.83 4.48
CA ALA A 137 0.93 21.25 3.84
C ALA A 137 -0.31 21.09 4.73
N HIS A 138 -0.30 20.16 5.70
CA HIS A 138 -1.50 19.80 6.46
C HIS A 138 -1.39 20.00 7.97
N LYS A 139 -0.21 20.28 8.53
CA LYS A 139 -0.07 20.46 9.99
C LYS A 139 -0.94 21.60 10.54
N ASN A 140 -1.20 22.65 9.76
CA ASN A 140 -2.03 23.81 10.12
C ASN A 140 -1.84 24.35 11.56
N ASN A 141 -0.59 24.44 12.03
CA ASN A 141 -0.21 24.79 13.41
C ASN A 141 -0.83 23.93 14.52
N GLN A 142 -1.36 22.76 14.17
CA GLN A 142 -1.82 21.74 15.09
C GLN A 142 -0.68 20.77 15.44
N PRO A 143 -0.79 20.05 16.58
CA PRO A 143 0.10 18.94 16.89
C PRO A 143 0.06 17.89 15.78
N VAL A 144 1.21 17.26 15.53
CA VAL A 144 1.34 16.13 14.60
C VAL A 144 1.78 14.91 15.37
N VAL A 145 1.06 13.80 15.16
CA VAL A 145 1.34 12.47 15.74
C VAL A 145 1.68 11.50 14.61
#